data_AF-A0A847PXR3-F1
#
_entry.id   AF-A0A847PXR3-F1
#
_cell.length_a   1.000
_cell.length_b   1.000
_cell.length_c   1.000
_cell.angle_alpha   90.00
_cell.angle_beta   90.00
_cell.angle_gamma   90.00
#
_symmetry.space_group_name_H-M   'P 1'
#
loop_
_entity.id
_entity.type
_entity.pdbx_description
1 polymer ?
#
loop_
_entity_poly.entity_id
_entity_poly.type
_entity_poly.pdbx_seq_one_letter_code
_entity_poly.pdbx_strand_id
1 'polypeptide(L)'
;MAGVGRGWVIMAVVLGTVGLLFILWGFGVDLGRWWPSVFCAIGIASLIRGLRHRENVFLGFLLLGWGAAGIAALNHDSIGIVRAWPFLIGALIVWIPVSSLLAKLGGGDR
;
A
#
# COMPACT_ATOMS: atom_id res chain seq x y z
N MET A 1 13.10 -26.78 -11.68
CA MET A 1 13.14 -25.83 -10.55
C MET A 1 11.70 -25.44 -10.25
N ALA A 2 11.18 -25.80 -9.08
CA ALA A 2 9.80 -25.54 -8.71
C ALA A 2 9.51 -24.04 -8.87
N GLY A 3 8.59 -23.69 -9.77
CA GLY A 3 8.28 -22.31 -10.11
C GLY A 3 7.84 -21.59 -8.84
N VAL A 4 8.67 -20.65 -8.38
CA VAL A 4 8.29 -19.71 -7.33
C VAL A 4 7.04 -19.01 -7.84
N GLY A 5 5.88 -19.38 -7.30
CA GLY A 5 4.61 -18.80 -7.71
C GLY A 5 4.71 -17.28 -7.59
N ARG A 6 4.21 -16.55 -8.58
CA ARG A 6 4.26 -15.07 -8.59
C ARG A 6 3.84 -14.43 -7.26
N GLY A 7 2.91 -15.07 -6.55
CA GLY A 7 2.50 -14.70 -5.19
C GLY A 7 3.64 -14.69 -4.16
N TRP A 8 4.61 -15.61 -4.23
CA TRP A 8 5.80 -15.62 -3.37
C TRP A 8 6.74 -14.45 -3.66
N VAL A 9 6.88 -14.05 -4.92
CA VAL A 9 7.69 -12.88 -5.29
C VAL A 9 7.04 -11.60 -4.76
N ILE A 10 5.72 -11.48 -4.91
CA ILE A 10 4.96 -10.35 -4.37
C ILE A 10 5.06 -10.32 -2.85
N MET A 11 4.89 -11.47 -2.19
CA MET A 11 4.99 -11.55 -0.74
C MET A 11 6.40 -11.20 -0.24
N ALA A 12 7.45 -11.64 -0.95
CA ALA A 12 8.83 -11.28 -0.64
C ALA A 12 9.09 -9.77 -0.81
N VAL A 13 8.51 -9.13 -1.82
CA VAL A 13 8.62 -7.66 -2.02
C VAL A 13 7.87 -6.92 -0.92
N VAL A 14 6.67 -7.36 -0.53
CA VAL A 14 5.90 -6.75 0.56
C VAL A 14 6.62 -6.91 1.89
N LEU A 15 7.02 -8.13 2.25
CA LEU A 15 7.77 -8.42 3.48
C LEU A 15 9.11 -7.69 3.50
N GLY A 16 9.81 -7.64 2.36
CA GLY A 16 11.08 -6.92 2.23
C GLY A 16 10.90 -5.40 2.42
N THR A 17 9.84 -4.82 1.86
CA THR A 17 9.53 -3.39 2.03
C THR A 17 9.15 -3.09 3.48
N VAL A 18 8.29 -3.92 4.09
CA VAL A 18 7.90 -3.79 5.49
C VAL A 18 9.12 -3.96 6.41
N GLY A 19 9.96 -4.96 6.16
CA GLY A 19 11.20 -5.20 6.90
C GLY A 19 12.18 -4.04 6.79
N LEU A 20 12.32 -3.45 5.60
CA LEU A 20 13.16 -2.26 5.39
C LEU A 20 12.63 -1.05 6.19
N LEU A 21 11.31 -0.86 6.24
CA LEU A 21 10.69 0.20 7.05
C LEU A 21 10.91 -0.01 8.54
N PHE A 22 10.83 -1.26 9.04
CA PHE A 22 11.17 -1.58 10.43
C PHE A 22 12.66 -1.37 10.74
N ILE A 23 13.55 -1.71 9.81
CA ILE A 23 15.00 -1.46 9.95
C ILE A 23 15.26 0.05 10.02
N LEU A 24 14.72 0.83 9.08
CA LEU A 24 14.88 2.28 9.06
C LEU A 24 14.28 2.92 10.32
N TRP A 25 13.20 2.35 10.87
CA TRP A 25 12.58 2.82 12.12
C TRP A 25 13.47 2.53 13.32
N GLY A 26 14.10 1.35 13.36
CA GLY A 26 15.13 1.00 14.34
C GLY A 26 16.38 1.89 14.27
N PHE A 27 16.68 2.45 13.10
CA PHE A 27 17.76 3.43 12.90
C PHE A 27 17.41 4.86 13.35
N GLY A 28 16.20 5.11 13.86
CA GLY A 28 15.80 6.43 14.35
C GLY A 28 15.53 7.45 13.24
N VAL A 29 15.33 7.00 12.00
CA VAL A 29 14.81 7.86 10.93
C VAL A 29 13.39 8.25 11.31
N ASP A 30 13.06 9.54 11.18
CA ASP A 30 11.70 10.05 11.41
C ASP A 30 10.75 9.61 10.29
N LEU A 31 10.52 8.29 10.21
CA LEU A 31 9.68 7.64 9.21
C LEU A 31 8.23 8.06 9.33
N GLY A 32 7.82 8.63 10.47
CA GLY A 32 6.48 9.09 10.73
C GLY A 32 5.94 9.95 9.58
N ARG A 33 6.79 10.78 8.96
CA ARG A 33 6.38 11.64 7.83
C ARG A 33 6.48 11.02 6.44
N TRP A 34 7.45 10.14 6.21
CA TRP A 34 7.83 9.73 4.85
C TRP A 34 7.20 8.41 4.41
N TRP A 35 6.78 7.57 5.37
CA TRP A 35 6.19 6.28 5.07
C TRP A 35 5.01 6.36 4.08
N PRO A 36 4.04 7.30 4.17
CA PRO A 36 2.89 7.28 3.27
C PRO A 36 3.27 7.58 1.82
N SER A 37 4.22 8.51 1.62
CA SER A 37 4.74 8.86 0.30
C SER A 37 5.45 7.68 -0.35
N VAL A 38 6.21 6.90 0.44
CA VAL A 38 6.88 5.68 -0.02
C VAL A 38 5.84 4.64 -0.46
N PHE A 39 4.78 4.41 0.33
CA PHE A 39 3.71 3.49 -0.07
C PHE A 39 2.97 3.95 -1.33
N CYS A 40 2.68 5.24 -1.47
CA CYS A 40 2.12 5.79 -2.70
C CYS A 40 3.04 5.54 -3.91
N ALA A 41 4.34 5.80 -3.79
CA ALA A 41 5.29 5.58 -4.87
C ALA A 41 5.38 4.10 -5.29
N ILE A 42 5.37 3.18 -4.31
CA ILE A 42 5.36 1.73 -4.57
C ILE A 42 4.03 1.31 -5.20
N GLY A 43 2.90 1.88 -4.75
CA GLY A 43 1.59 1.66 -5.33
C GLY A 43 1.53 2.05 -6.80
N ILE A 44 2.04 3.24 -7.14
CA ILE A 44 2.16 3.73 -8.53
C ILE A 44 3.07 2.80 -9.35
N ALA A 45 4.25 2.46 -8.81
CA ALA A 45 5.17 1.55 -9.49
C ALA A 45 4.53 0.16 -9.76
N SER A 46 3.72 -0.34 -8.84
CA SER A 46 2.95 -1.57 -9.01
C SER A 46 1.94 -1.45 -10.15
N LEU A 47 1.20 -0.34 -10.23
CA LEU A 47 0.25 -0.10 -11.33
C LEU A 47 0.96 0.01 -12.69
N ILE A 48 2.10 0.72 -12.75
CA ILE A 48 2.91 0.89 -13.97
C ILE A 48 3.47 -0.45 -14.45
N ARG A 49 3.88 -1.35 -13.54
CA ARG A 49 4.40 -2.69 -13.88
C ARG A 49 3.37 -3.60 -14.57
N GLY A 50 2.08 -3.23 -14.55
CA GLY A 50 1.12 -3.77 -15.50
C GLY A 50 -0.29 -3.85 -14.93
N LEU A 51 -1.19 -3.07 -15.53
CA LEU A 51 -2.63 -3.08 -15.22
C LEU A 51 -3.34 -4.39 -15.64
N ARG A 52 -2.69 -5.20 -16.48
CA ARG A 52 -3.21 -6.52 -16.91
C ARG A 52 -3.18 -7.57 -15.80
N HIS A 53 -2.32 -7.42 -14.80
CA HIS A 53 -2.22 -8.39 -13.72
C HIS A 53 -3.01 -7.90 -12.51
N ARG A 54 -4.07 -8.64 -12.17
CA ARG A 54 -4.99 -8.32 -11.07
C ARG A 54 -4.26 -8.07 -9.75
N GLU A 55 -3.18 -8.81 -9.50
CA GLU A 55 -2.31 -8.64 -8.33
C GLU A 55 -1.60 -7.28 -8.27
N ASN A 56 -1.08 -6.79 -9.39
CA ASN A 56 -0.44 -5.48 -9.50
C ASN A 56 -1.44 -4.34 -9.30
N VAL A 57 -2.65 -4.51 -9.84
CA VAL A 57 -3.76 -3.56 -9.70
C VAL A 57 -4.24 -3.51 -8.25
N PHE A 58 -4.47 -4.68 -7.64
CA PHE A 58 -4.87 -4.79 -6.24
C PHE A 58 -3.86 -4.11 -5.33
N LEU A 59 -2.59 -4.51 -5.43
CA LEU A 59 -1.53 -4.02 -4.57
C LEU A 59 -1.23 -2.54 -4.83
N GLY A 60 -1.32 -2.12 -6.09
CA GLY A 60 -1.17 -0.73 -6.50
C GLY A 60 -2.20 0.18 -5.85
N PHE A 61 -3.49 -0.15 -5.98
CA PHE A 61 -4.57 0.62 -5.37
C PHE A 61 -4.58 0.53 -3.85
N LEU A 62 -4.23 -0.63 -3.28
CA LEU A 62 -4.16 -0.81 -1.84
C LEU A 62 -3.13 0.12 -1.21
N LEU A 63 -1.92 0.14 -1.77
CA LEU A 63 -0.83 0.97 -1.28
C LEU A 63 -1.06 2.46 -1.55
N LEU A 64 -1.67 2.81 -2.69
CA LEU A 64 -2.06 4.19 -3.00
C LEU A 64 -3.09 4.73 -2.01
N GLY A 65 -4.16 3.98 -1.74
CA GLY A 65 -5.19 4.44 -0.81
C GLY A 65 -4.72 4.47 0.63
N TRP A 66 -3.92 3.48 1.04
CA TRP A 66 -3.36 3.47 2.38
C TRP A 66 -2.31 4.56 2.57
N GLY A 67 -1.49 4.84 1.55
CA GLY A 67 -0.59 5.99 1.54
C GLY A 67 -1.34 7.32 1.58
N ALA A 68 -2.42 7.48 0.81
CA ALA A 68 -3.27 8.68 0.87
C ALA A 68 -3.93 8.87 2.25
N ALA A 69 -4.42 7.78 2.85
CA ALA A 69 -4.94 7.80 4.21
C ALA A 69 -3.84 8.12 5.24
N GLY A 70 -2.61 7.64 5.04
CA GLY A 70 -1.45 8.03 5.84
C GLY A 70 -1.14 9.52 5.75
N ILE A 71 -1.20 10.12 4.56
CA ILE A 71 -1.04 11.58 4.39
C ILE A 71 -2.15 12.34 5.13
N ALA A 72 -3.41 11.92 4.99
CA ALA A 72 -4.52 12.53 5.70
C ALA A 72 -4.40 12.38 7.22
N ALA A 73 -3.92 11.22 7.69
CA ALA A 73 -3.67 10.96 9.10
C ALA A 73 -2.51 11.80 9.65
N LEU A 74 -1.47 12.09 8.88
CA LEU A 74 -0.41 13.01 9.30
C LEU A 74 -0.86 14.47 9.33
N ASN A 75 -1.91 14.81 8.59
CA ASN A 75 -2.52 16.12 8.56
C ASN A 75 -3.84 16.15 9.36
N HIS A 76 -4.02 15.23 10.32
CA HIS A 76 -5.28 15.01 11.02
C HIS A 76 -5.83 16.28 11.67
N ASP A 77 -4.96 17.12 12.23
CA ASP A 77 -5.35 18.37 12.89
C ASP A 77 -5.93 19.40 11.92
N SER A 78 -5.39 19.45 10.70
CA SER A 78 -5.85 20.37 9.65
C SER A 78 -7.15 19.91 8.96
N ILE A 79 -7.45 18.61 9.02
CA ILE A 79 -8.61 17.99 8.35
C ILE A 79 -9.74 17.69 9.37
N GLY A 80 -9.51 17.94 10.66
CA GLY A 80 -10.50 17.72 11.73
C GLY A 80 -10.67 16.24 12.13
N ILE A 81 -9.66 15.41 11.86
CA ILE A 81 -9.65 14.00 12.27
C ILE A 81 -9.17 13.91 13.73
N VAL A 82 -10.09 13.62 14.64
CA VAL A 82 -9.81 13.59 16.09
C VAL A 82 -8.88 12.44 16.51
N ARG A 83 -8.91 11.30 15.79
CA ARG A 83 -8.11 10.12 16.10
C ARG A 83 -7.50 9.52 14.83
N ALA A 84 -6.24 9.86 14.56
CA ALA A 84 -5.51 9.44 13.37
C ALA A 84 -5.34 7.91 13.25
N TRP A 85 -5.06 7.22 14.35
CA TRP A 85 -4.84 5.77 14.36
C TRP A 85 -6.10 4.95 13.98
N PRO A 86 -7.27 5.16 14.62
CA PRO A 86 -8.51 4.53 14.20
C PRO A 86 -8.90 4.87 12.76
N PHE A 87 -8.65 6.10 12.30
CA PHE A 87 -8.88 6.50 10.92
C PHE A 87 -8.01 5.71 9.94
N LEU A 88 -6.71 5.56 10.23
CA LEU A 88 -5.77 4.78 9.43
C LEU A 88 -6.19 3.30 9.28
N ILE A 89 -6.61 2.69 10.39
CA ILE A 89 -7.07 1.30 10.40
C ILE A 89 -8.39 1.17 9.63
N GLY A 90 -9.34 2.07 9.89
CA GLY A 90 -10.62 2.09 9.18
C GLY A 90 -10.44 2.29 7.68
N ALA A 91 -9.56 3.21 7.28
CA ALA A 91 -9.21 3.43 5.88
C ALA A 91 -8.62 2.17 5.25
N LEU A 92 -7.69 1.47 5.91
CA LEU A 92 -7.14 0.21 5.40
C LEU A 92 -8.24 -0.85 5.19
N ILE A 93 -9.12 -1.04 6.18
CA ILE A 93 -10.21 -2.03 6.11
C ILE A 93 -11.16 -1.71 4.97
N VAL A 94 -11.53 -0.43 4.78
CA VAL A 94 -12.40 0.02 3.69
C VAL A 94 -11.70 -0.09 2.33
N TRP A 95 -10.39 0.13 2.29
CA TRP A 95 -9.66 0.15 1.03
C TRP A 95 -9.32 -1.24 0.48
N ILE A 96 -9.29 -2.28 1.33
CA ILE A 96 -9.13 -3.68 0.89
C ILE A 96 -10.23 -4.11 -0.11
N PRO A 97 -11.54 -4.00 0.19
CA PRO A 97 -12.59 -4.38 -0.75
C PRO A 97 -12.62 -3.47 -1.98
N VAL A 98 -12.36 -2.16 -1.82
CA VAL A 98 -12.26 -1.22 -2.95
C VAL A 98 -11.15 -1.62 -3.91
N SER A 99 -9.95 -1.91 -3.39
CA SER A 99 -8.81 -2.35 -4.19
C SER A 99 -9.08 -3.68 -4.88
N SER A 100 -9.81 -4.61 -4.22
CA SER A 100 -10.23 -5.87 -4.81
C SER A 100 -11.22 -5.68 -5.96
N LEU A 101 -12.17 -4.75 -5.81
CA LEU A 101 -13.13 -4.37 -6.85
C LEU A 101 -12.43 -3.74 -8.05
N LEU A 102 -11.54 -2.76 -7.82
CA LEU A 102 -10.75 -2.11 -8.86
C LEU A 102 -9.82 -3.10 -9.57
N ALA A 103 -9.25 -4.06 -8.83
CA ALA A 103 -8.44 -5.11 -9.41
C ALA A 103 -9.24 -6.04 -10.33
N LYS A 104 -10.50 -6.35 -9.98
CA LYS A 104 -11.40 -7.12 -10.86
C LYS A 104 -11.79 -6.33 -12.12
N LEU A 105 -11.96 -5.01 -12.01
CA LEU A 105 -12.33 -4.16 -13.13
C LEU A 105 -11.14 -3.86 -14.07
N GLY A 106 -9.94 -3.67 -13.51
CA GLY A 106 -8.72 -3.38 -14.27
C GLY A 106 -8.01 -4.63 -14.81
N GLY A 107 -8.04 -5.73 -14.06
CA GLY A 107 -7.55 -7.03 -14.48
C GLY A 107 -8.61 -7.76 -15.30
N GLY A 108 -8.77 -7.36 -16.56
CA GLY A 108 -9.67 -8.04 -17.50
C GLY A 108 -9.30 -9.52 -17.63
N ASP A 109 -10.31 -10.39 -17.57
CA ASP A 109 -10.27 -11.83 -17.84
C ASP A 109 -9.83 -12.12 -19.29
N ARG A 110 -8.57 -11.88 -19.63
CA ARG A 110 -7.95 -12.31 -20.89
C ARG A 110 -6.59 -12.93 -20.66
#